data_AF-A0A8J5BIH9-F1
#
_entry.id   AF-A0A8J5BIH9-F1
#
_cell.length_a   1.000
_cell.length_b   1.000
_cell.length_c   1.000
_cell.angle_alpha   90.00
_cell.angle_beta   90.00
_cell.angle_gamma   90.00
#
_symmetry.space_group_name_H-M   'P 1'
#
loop_
_entity.id
_entity.type
_entity.pdbx_description
1 polymer ?
#
loop_
_entity_poly.entity_id
_entity_poly.type
_entity_poly.pdbx_seq_one_letter_code
_entity_poly.pdbx_strand_id
1 'polypeptide(L)'
;MATQSHKSLKRARKNAVLDIVDTLRDPMASDSVLLNDIKRVLGAANPPTTLDQVQNKLISPAMMKKIRREERSKEETADRPEKELIHQKYEVEVTIAGLGADGDGIAIEEREDGEKRVLVVPFALPGDKVKVRVYKKNLYYFQSEVVEVISQGDQRDDSLTSCQYFGQCSGCQYQFMDYEKQLNQKRNVVVNAFNYYCTTDSALPEVGPTFPSPETMGYRTKLTPHYDVPKTKSPEWLASPPPYGFNMKTVPRVLDIEDCPIGTPVVREGLKASREDVKLHYKTAKRGKTYLLRENTVKEEDGSFKKTCVTDNRAIVSEYIEDKRFDFTAGEFFQNNNSILPGVTAYVRKNILLDDGKAPRFLVDAYCGSGLFAITCSQAVEKVYGVEISDESVKFARKNAELNNIKNAEFLTGKAENIFKDLDCDPAQTCMIIDPPRKGTDEVFIDQLVNFRPQKLVYVSCNVHTQARDVAYLLKKCPDYKVESIRGFDFFPQTKHVEGVAVLSYNGERTEKKEVNGEANGETKTEVNGTTE
;
A
#
# COMPACT_ATOMS: atom_id res chain seq x y z
N MET A 1 -18.67 30.80 -26.36
CA MET A 1 -18.12 30.38 -25.04
C MET A 1 -18.89 29.23 -24.35
N ALA A 2 -19.90 28.59 -24.99
CA ALA A 2 -20.64 27.47 -24.39
C ALA A 2 -20.15 26.06 -24.78
N THR A 3 -19.17 25.93 -25.70
CA THR A 3 -18.76 24.65 -26.29
C THR A 3 -17.53 23.99 -25.65
N GLN A 4 -16.74 24.70 -24.83
CA GLN A 4 -15.59 24.13 -24.11
C GLN A 4 -15.98 23.46 -22.77
N SER A 5 -17.04 23.92 -22.10
CA SER A 5 -17.54 23.36 -20.83
C SER A 5 -18.14 21.95 -21.01
N HIS A 6 -18.81 21.70 -22.14
CA HIS A 6 -19.44 20.40 -22.40
C HIS A 6 -18.45 19.28 -22.73
N LYS A 7 -17.27 19.60 -23.29
CA LYS A 7 -16.21 18.63 -23.58
C LYS A 7 -15.44 18.21 -22.32
N SER A 8 -15.24 19.10 -21.35
CA SER A 8 -14.59 18.74 -20.07
C SER A 8 -15.48 17.90 -19.18
N LEU A 9 -16.79 18.18 -19.12
CA LEU A 9 -17.78 17.38 -18.38
C LEU A 9 -17.99 15.99 -18.98
N LYS A 10 -17.96 15.84 -20.31
CA LYS A 10 -17.99 14.51 -20.97
C LYS A 10 -16.71 13.71 -20.75
N ARG A 11 -15.54 14.35 -20.68
CA ARG A 11 -14.25 13.68 -20.39
C ARG A 11 -14.16 13.24 -18.92
N ALA A 12 -14.66 14.06 -17.98
CA ALA A 12 -14.76 13.70 -16.56
C ALA A 12 -15.76 12.56 -16.31
N ARG A 13 -16.91 12.54 -17.01
CA ARG A 13 -17.87 11.41 -16.95
C ARG A 13 -17.33 10.15 -17.61
N LYS A 14 -16.59 10.25 -18.72
CA LYS A 14 -15.98 9.09 -19.37
C LYS A 14 -14.86 8.48 -18.51
N ASN A 15 -14.09 9.31 -17.79
CA ASN A 15 -13.10 8.86 -16.81
C ASN A 15 -13.76 8.26 -15.56
N ALA A 16 -14.86 8.82 -15.06
CA ALA A 16 -15.59 8.25 -13.92
C ALA A 16 -16.28 6.91 -14.26
N VAL A 17 -16.75 6.74 -15.50
CA VAL A 17 -17.32 5.47 -15.97
C VAL A 17 -16.21 4.43 -16.24
N LEU A 18 -15.04 4.86 -16.72
CA LEU A 18 -13.84 3.99 -16.80
C LEU A 18 -13.35 3.56 -15.41
N ASP A 19 -13.31 4.47 -14.42
CA ASP A 19 -12.98 4.15 -13.02
C ASP A 19 -13.98 3.14 -12.41
N ILE A 20 -15.29 3.29 -12.66
CA ILE A 20 -16.30 2.35 -12.15
C ILE A 20 -16.17 0.98 -12.83
N VAL A 21 -15.88 0.94 -14.13
CA VAL A 21 -15.67 -0.31 -14.88
C VAL A 21 -14.35 -0.99 -14.50
N ASP A 22 -13.30 -0.23 -14.17
CA ASP A 22 -12.02 -0.76 -13.65
C ASP A 22 -12.15 -1.25 -12.20
N THR A 23 -12.95 -0.59 -11.36
CA THR A 23 -13.23 -1.05 -9.98
C THR A 23 -14.00 -2.38 -9.97
N LEU A 24 -14.82 -2.64 -11.01
CA LEU A 24 -15.52 -3.91 -11.20
C LEU A 24 -14.66 -5.02 -11.84
N ARG A 25 -13.49 -4.67 -12.37
CA ARG A 25 -12.51 -5.61 -12.96
C ARG A 25 -11.32 -5.90 -12.08
N ASP A 26 -11.10 -5.13 -11.01
CA ASP A 26 -10.04 -5.41 -10.04
C ASP A 26 -10.54 -6.42 -8.98
N PRO A 27 -10.12 -7.70 -9.05
CA PRO A 27 -10.42 -8.67 -8.01
C PRO A 27 -9.81 -8.31 -6.65
N MET A 28 -9.02 -7.22 -6.55
CA MET A 28 -8.43 -6.67 -5.32
C MET A 28 -9.07 -5.37 -4.83
N ALA A 29 -10.24 -4.98 -5.36
CA ALA A 29 -11.00 -3.85 -4.79
C ALA A 29 -11.24 -4.07 -3.28
N SER A 30 -11.25 -3.00 -2.47
CA SER A 30 -11.42 -3.10 -0.99
C SER A 30 -12.60 -3.99 -0.58
N ASP A 31 -13.68 -4.00 -1.36
CA ASP A 31 -14.84 -4.86 -1.12
C ASP A 31 -14.56 -6.37 -1.33
N SER A 32 -13.66 -6.78 -2.24
CA SER A 32 -13.33 -8.20 -2.44
C SER A 32 -12.48 -8.76 -1.31
N VAL A 33 -11.52 -7.98 -0.82
CA VAL A 33 -10.70 -8.30 0.36
C VAL A 33 -11.60 -8.48 1.58
N LEU A 34 -12.49 -7.50 1.81
CA LEU A 34 -13.45 -7.57 2.90
C LEU A 34 -14.36 -8.80 2.79
N LEU A 35 -14.84 -9.15 1.59
CA LEU A 35 -15.66 -10.34 1.39
C LEU A 35 -14.92 -11.64 1.76
N ASN A 36 -13.64 -11.76 1.41
CA ASN A 36 -12.83 -12.92 1.78
C ASN A 36 -12.58 -12.97 3.30
N ASP A 37 -12.37 -11.81 3.94
CA ASP A 37 -12.30 -11.72 5.39
C ASP A 37 -13.60 -12.14 6.08
N ILE A 38 -14.74 -11.71 5.55
CA ILE A 38 -16.06 -12.11 6.04
C ILE A 38 -16.21 -13.64 5.92
N LYS A 39 -15.94 -14.22 4.75
CA LYS A 39 -16.01 -15.69 4.57
C LYS A 39 -15.14 -16.44 5.58
N ARG A 40 -13.94 -15.93 5.84
CA ARG A 40 -12.99 -16.51 6.79
C ARG A 40 -13.49 -16.44 8.22
N VAL A 41 -13.84 -15.24 8.68
CA VAL A 41 -14.24 -14.98 10.06
C VAL A 41 -15.49 -15.79 10.43
N LEU A 42 -16.38 -16.02 9.46
CA LEU A 42 -17.64 -16.72 9.71
C LEU A 42 -17.57 -18.24 9.67
N GLY A 43 -16.43 -18.82 9.32
CA GLY A 43 -16.21 -20.27 9.39
C GLY A 43 -16.87 -21.07 8.26
N ALA A 44 -16.11 -22.04 7.75
CA ALA A 44 -16.49 -22.94 6.67
C ALA A 44 -17.68 -23.86 7.04
N ALA A 45 -18.83 -23.64 6.39
CA ALA A 45 -19.74 -24.70 5.98
C ALA A 45 -19.98 -24.54 4.47
N ASN A 46 -19.16 -25.21 3.64
CA ASN A 46 -19.08 -25.07 2.19
C ASN A 46 -18.86 -23.63 1.71
N PRO A 47 -17.59 -23.19 1.55
CA PRO A 47 -17.30 -21.84 1.09
C PRO A 47 -17.91 -21.65 -0.30
N PRO A 48 -18.66 -20.55 -0.53
CA PRO A 48 -19.13 -20.23 -1.86
C PRO A 48 -17.94 -19.98 -2.78
N THR A 49 -17.71 -20.90 -3.72
CA THR A 49 -16.62 -20.90 -4.71
C THR A 49 -16.77 -19.81 -5.76
N THR A 50 -17.90 -19.09 -5.78
CA THR A 50 -18.14 -17.93 -6.66
C THR A 50 -18.91 -16.81 -5.95
N LEU A 51 -18.83 -15.58 -6.48
CA LEU A 51 -19.61 -14.41 -6.05
C LEU A 51 -21.12 -14.71 -5.99
N ASP A 52 -21.62 -15.55 -6.91
CA ASP A 52 -23.01 -15.99 -6.96
C ASP A 52 -23.43 -16.85 -5.77
N GLN A 53 -22.51 -17.61 -5.17
CA GLN A 53 -22.84 -18.46 -4.02
C GLN A 53 -22.83 -17.66 -2.70
N VAL A 54 -22.06 -16.57 -2.61
CA VAL A 54 -22.18 -15.56 -1.51
C VAL A 54 -23.55 -14.88 -1.61
N GLN A 55 -23.95 -14.50 -2.83
CA GLN A 55 -25.27 -13.94 -3.13
C GLN A 55 -26.44 -14.88 -2.81
N ASN A 56 -26.21 -16.20 -2.70
CA ASN A 56 -27.27 -17.20 -2.44
C ASN A 56 -27.34 -17.69 -0.99
N LYS A 57 -26.24 -17.59 -0.21
CA LYS A 57 -26.20 -18.02 1.21
C LYS A 57 -26.35 -16.88 2.22
N LEU A 58 -25.92 -15.67 1.90
CA LEU A 58 -25.94 -14.51 2.81
C LEU A 58 -27.03 -13.49 2.45
N ILE A 59 -27.60 -13.60 1.25
CA ILE A 59 -28.64 -12.70 0.73
C ILE A 59 -29.72 -13.59 0.12
N SER A 60 -30.99 -13.43 0.49
CA SER A 60 -32.03 -14.29 -0.09
C SER A 60 -32.19 -14.01 -1.60
N PRO A 61 -32.56 -15.03 -2.41
CA PRO A 61 -32.90 -14.82 -3.83
C PRO A 61 -33.95 -13.72 -4.04
N ALA A 62 -34.85 -13.52 -3.06
CA ALA A 62 -35.83 -12.44 -3.04
C ALA A 62 -35.19 -11.05 -2.89
N MET A 63 -34.15 -10.92 -2.06
CA MET A 63 -33.40 -9.67 -1.88
C MET A 63 -32.55 -9.34 -3.11
N MET A 64 -31.93 -10.33 -3.76
CA MET A 64 -31.25 -10.13 -5.05
C MET A 64 -32.22 -9.68 -6.15
N LYS A 65 -33.43 -10.24 -6.18
CA LYS A 65 -34.49 -9.82 -7.10
C LYS A 65 -35.00 -8.42 -6.79
N LYS A 66 -35.03 -8.02 -5.52
CA LYS A 66 -35.39 -6.68 -5.06
C LYS A 66 -34.31 -5.63 -5.39
N ILE A 67 -33.03 -5.94 -5.17
CA ILE A 67 -31.88 -5.08 -5.52
C ILE A 67 -31.84 -4.84 -7.03
N ARG A 68 -31.94 -5.92 -7.85
CA ARG A 68 -31.98 -5.78 -9.32
C ARG A 68 -33.19 -4.99 -9.82
N ARG A 69 -34.31 -5.03 -9.11
CA ARG A 69 -35.54 -4.29 -9.43
C ARG A 69 -35.44 -2.81 -9.01
N GLU A 70 -34.81 -2.53 -7.87
CA GLU A 70 -34.51 -1.18 -7.38
C GLU A 70 -33.44 -0.49 -8.24
N GLU A 71 -32.43 -1.22 -8.73
CA GLU A 71 -31.44 -0.70 -9.67
C GLU A 71 -32.04 -0.43 -11.06
N ARG A 72 -32.89 -1.31 -11.59
CA ARG A 72 -33.64 -1.03 -12.84
C ARG A 72 -34.57 0.17 -12.73
N SER A 73 -35.23 0.35 -11.58
CA SER A 73 -36.10 1.52 -11.37
C SER A 73 -35.35 2.86 -11.31
N LYS A 74 -34.02 2.85 -11.08
CA LYS A 74 -33.19 4.06 -11.09
C LYS A 74 -32.73 4.48 -12.49
N GLU A 75 -32.77 3.58 -13.47
CA GLU A 75 -32.43 3.90 -14.86
C GLU A 75 -33.62 4.45 -15.68
N GLU A 76 -34.87 4.20 -15.27
CA GLU A 76 -36.04 4.48 -16.12
C GLU A 76 -36.91 5.69 -15.75
N THR A 77 -36.73 6.38 -14.62
CA THR A 77 -37.56 7.57 -14.32
C THR A 77 -36.74 8.76 -13.82
N ALA A 78 -36.36 9.61 -14.77
CA ALA A 78 -36.11 11.02 -14.52
C ALA A 78 -37.46 11.75 -14.38
N ASP A 79 -37.95 11.91 -13.14
CA ASP A 79 -38.51 13.14 -12.55
C ASP A 79 -39.32 12.83 -11.26
N ARG A 80 -39.20 13.72 -10.26
CA ARG A 80 -39.90 13.78 -8.93
C ARG A 80 -39.56 12.71 -7.86
N PRO A 81 -40.04 12.87 -6.61
CA PRO A 81 -39.56 13.74 -5.54
C PRO A 81 -39.00 12.94 -4.34
N GLU A 82 -38.22 13.62 -3.49
CA GLU A 82 -37.82 13.29 -2.11
C GLU A 82 -37.45 11.84 -1.70
N LYS A 83 -36.16 11.69 -1.39
CA LYS A 83 -35.49 10.54 -0.79
C LYS A 83 -36.11 10.18 0.57
N GLU A 84 -36.91 9.13 0.64
CA GLU A 84 -37.21 8.51 1.93
C GLU A 84 -37.61 7.04 1.79
N LEU A 85 -36.63 6.17 1.53
CA LEU A 85 -36.79 4.75 1.83
C LEU A 85 -35.45 4.11 2.29
N ILE A 86 -35.47 3.68 3.56
CA ILE A 86 -34.55 2.80 4.30
C ILE A 86 -33.21 3.43 4.75
N HIS A 87 -33.27 4.37 5.70
CA HIS A 87 -32.12 4.92 6.45
C HIS A 87 -32.32 4.87 7.98
N GLN A 88 -33.15 3.96 8.51
CA GLN A 88 -33.31 3.89 9.97
C GLN A 88 -31.98 3.47 10.59
N LYS A 89 -31.30 4.45 11.20
CA LYS A 89 -30.22 4.19 12.13
C LYS A 89 -30.83 3.43 13.30
N TYR A 90 -30.31 2.25 13.58
CA TYR A 90 -30.72 1.44 14.72
C TYR A 90 -29.48 1.03 15.50
N GLU A 91 -29.69 0.71 16.76
CA GLU A 91 -28.64 0.20 17.65
C GLU A 91 -28.92 -1.28 17.92
N VAL A 92 -27.86 -2.08 17.90
CA VAL A 92 -27.93 -3.52 18.13
C VAL A 92 -26.70 -3.96 18.94
N GLU A 93 -26.87 -4.94 19.82
CA GLU A 93 -25.76 -5.59 20.51
C GLU A 93 -25.22 -6.73 19.68
N VAL A 94 -23.91 -6.77 19.47
CA VAL A 94 -23.24 -7.86 18.74
C VAL A 94 -21.94 -8.25 19.42
N THR A 95 -21.52 -9.48 19.22
CA THR A 95 -20.17 -9.93 19.56
C THR A 95 -19.30 -9.89 18.31
N ILE A 96 -18.11 -9.30 18.43
CA ILE A 96 -17.15 -9.25 17.32
C ILE A 96 -16.54 -10.65 17.13
N ALA A 97 -16.69 -11.18 15.92
CA ALA A 97 -16.25 -12.53 15.57
C ALA A 97 -14.77 -12.55 15.13
N GLY A 98 -14.27 -11.47 14.54
CA GLY A 98 -12.92 -11.41 13.99
C GLY A 98 -12.56 -10.03 13.46
N LEU A 99 -11.33 -9.88 12.97
CA LEU A 99 -10.84 -8.67 12.29
C LEU A 99 -10.68 -8.93 10.80
N GLY A 100 -11.01 -7.93 9.98
CA GLY A 100 -10.61 -7.88 8.59
C GLY A 100 -9.18 -7.36 8.39
N ALA A 101 -8.67 -7.45 7.16
CA ALA A 101 -7.40 -6.85 6.74
C ALA A 101 -7.39 -5.33 6.93
N ASP A 102 -8.57 -4.71 6.91
CA ASP A 102 -8.75 -3.29 7.17
C ASP A 102 -8.65 -2.89 8.67
N GLY A 103 -8.41 -3.85 9.56
CA GLY A 103 -8.30 -3.66 11.01
C GLY A 103 -9.63 -3.35 11.69
N ASP A 104 -10.74 -3.44 10.97
CA ASP A 104 -12.09 -3.27 11.51
C ASP A 104 -12.65 -4.63 11.96
N GLY A 105 -13.44 -4.61 13.04
CA GLY A 105 -14.16 -5.76 13.55
C GLY A 105 -15.25 -6.23 12.58
N ILE A 106 -15.48 -7.53 12.53
CA ILE A 106 -16.54 -8.17 11.77
C ILE A 106 -17.46 -8.87 12.76
N ALA A 107 -18.75 -8.56 12.67
CA ALA A 107 -19.79 -9.17 13.49
C ALA A 107 -20.96 -9.67 12.65
N ILE A 108 -21.74 -10.60 13.20
CA ILE A 108 -23.01 -11.02 12.64
C ILE A 108 -24.14 -10.53 13.53
N GLU A 109 -25.04 -9.77 12.93
CA GLU A 109 -26.36 -9.51 13.48
C GLU A 109 -27.31 -10.61 13.00
N GLU A 110 -27.93 -11.33 13.93
CA GLU A 110 -29.05 -12.24 13.64
C GLU A 110 -30.35 -11.56 14.07
N ARG A 111 -31.24 -11.33 13.12
CA ARG A 111 -32.51 -10.62 13.36
C ARG A 111 -33.62 -11.60 13.73
N GLU A 112 -34.70 -11.06 14.29
CA GLU A 112 -35.88 -11.85 14.70
C GLU A 112 -36.51 -12.66 13.56
N ASP A 113 -36.38 -12.18 12.31
CA ASP A 113 -36.85 -12.84 11.10
C ASP A 113 -35.87 -13.94 10.59
N GLY A 114 -34.79 -14.21 11.33
CA GLY A 114 -33.73 -15.14 10.96
C GLY A 114 -32.75 -14.61 9.91
N GLU A 115 -32.90 -13.35 9.47
CA GLU A 115 -31.95 -12.72 8.54
C GLU A 115 -30.61 -12.49 9.25
N LYS A 116 -29.51 -12.89 8.60
CA LYS A 116 -28.14 -12.62 9.06
C LYS A 116 -27.53 -11.48 8.28
N ARG A 117 -26.98 -10.50 8.99
CA ARG A 117 -26.30 -9.34 8.40
C ARG A 117 -24.86 -9.25 8.90
N VAL A 118 -23.97 -8.94 7.98
CA VAL A 118 -22.56 -8.71 8.31
C VAL A 118 -22.36 -7.24 8.64
N LEU A 119 -21.86 -6.97 9.84
CA LEU A 119 -21.53 -5.64 10.31
C LEU A 119 -20.01 -5.45 10.28
N VAL A 120 -19.56 -4.34 9.71
CA VAL A 120 -18.18 -3.84 9.81
C VAL A 120 -18.15 -2.78 10.91
N VAL A 121 -17.39 -3.07 11.95
CA VAL A 121 -17.37 -2.36 13.22
C VAL A 121 -15.95 -1.84 13.50
N PRO A 122 -15.62 -0.59 13.10
CA PRO A 122 -14.34 0.02 13.44
C PRO A 122 -14.11 0.10 14.96
N PHE A 123 -12.86 -0.02 15.39
CA PHE A 123 -12.43 0.10 16.79
C PHE A 123 -13.04 -0.93 17.77
N ALA A 124 -13.38 -2.12 17.26
CA ALA A 124 -13.81 -3.25 18.06
C ALA A 124 -12.93 -4.48 17.74
N LEU A 125 -12.57 -5.25 18.77
CA LEU A 125 -11.67 -6.41 18.65
C LEU A 125 -12.44 -7.73 18.82
N PRO A 126 -11.90 -8.85 18.32
CA PRO A 126 -12.54 -10.15 18.47
C PRO A 126 -12.80 -10.48 19.94
N GLY A 127 -14.03 -10.96 20.22
CA GLY A 127 -14.50 -11.25 21.56
C GLY A 127 -15.17 -10.07 22.28
N ASP A 128 -15.00 -8.82 21.81
CA ASP A 128 -15.73 -7.68 22.36
C ASP A 128 -17.24 -7.89 22.16
N LYS A 129 -18.03 -7.63 23.21
CA LYS A 129 -19.48 -7.43 23.10
C LYS A 129 -19.74 -5.93 23.07
N VAL A 130 -20.33 -5.45 21.99
CA VAL A 130 -20.50 -4.02 21.72
C VAL A 130 -21.92 -3.70 21.34
N LYS A 131 -22.40 -2.53 21.80
CA LYS A 131 -23.57 -1.89 21.23
C LYS A 131 -23.12 -1.05 20.05
N VAL A 132 -23.64 -1.33 18.86
CA VAL A 132 -23.25 -0.64 17.63
C VAL A 132 -24.44 0.08 17.03
N ARG A 133 -24.20 1.24 16.42
CA ARG A 133 -25.18 1.97 15.61
C ARG A 133 -24.92 1.70 14.14
N VAL A 134 -25.85 1.04 13.47
CA VAL A 134 -25.79 0.81 12.02
C VAL A 134 -26.22 2.08 11.30
N TYR A 135 -25.40 2.60 10.38
CA TYR A 135 -25.67 3.88 9.71
C TYR A 135 -25.62 3.83 8.19
N LYS A 136 -25.03 2.80 7.58
CA LYS A 136 -24.97 2.67 6.12
C LYS A 136 -25.05 1.22 5.69
N LYS A 137 -25.91 0.96 4.70
CA LYS A 137 -26.00 -0.31 3.99
C LYS A 137 -25.14 -0.26 2.73
N ASN A 138 -24.27 -1.25 2.54
CA ASN A 138 -23.61 -1.55 1.27
C ASN A 138 -24.19 -2.84 0.68
N LEU A 139 -23.66 -3.28 -0.47
CA LEU A 139 -24.20 -4.44 -1.19
C LEU A 139 -24.13 -5.75 -0.37
N TYR A 140 -23.04 -5.95 0.38
CA TYR A 140 -22.76 -7.21 1.10
C TYR A 140 -22.61 -7.07 2.61
N TYR A 141 -22.54 -5.85 3.12
CA TYR A 141 -22.27 -5.57 4.53
C TYR A 141 -22.88 -4.23 4.94
N PHE A 142 -22.94 -4.01 6.25
CA PHE A 142 -23.42 -2.78 6.84
C PHE A 142 -22.27 -2.13 7.61
N GLN A 143 -22.13 -0.81 7.48
CA GLN A 143 -21.20 -0.05 8.30
C GLN A 143 -21.91 0.38 9.58
N SER A 144 -21.18 0.24 10.68
CA SER A 144 -21.62 0.66 11.99
C SER A 144 -20.53 1.44 12.72
N GLU A 145 -20.92 2.07 13.82
CA GLU A 145 -20.02 2.71 14.78
C GLU A 145 -20.29 2.13 16.17
N VAL A 146 -19.23 1.95 16.97
CA VAL A 146 -19.38 1.54 18.36
C VAL A 146 -20.01 2.68 19.15
N VAL A 147 -21.11 2.40 19.83
CA VAL A 147 -21.77 3.32 20.77
C VAL A 147 -21.25 3.04 22.18
N GLU A 148 -21.12 1.77 22.54
CA GLU A 148 -20.70 1.32 23.86
C GLU A 148 -20.01 -0.04 23.76
N VAL A 149 -18.98 -0.23 24.59
CA VAL A 149 -18.35 -1.53 24.79
C VAL A 149 -18.91 -2.13 26.08
N ILE A 150 -19.76 -3.14 25.92
CA ILE A 150 -20.50 -3.77 27.01
C ILE A 150 -19.58 -4.70 27.80
N SER A 151 -18.77 -5.48 27.10
CA SER A 151 -17.70 -6.30 27.69
C SER A 151 -16.52 -6.42 26.75
N GLN A 152 -15.32 -6.35 27.31
CA GLN A 152 -14.06 -6.44 26.56
C GLN A 152 -13.68 -7.90 26.33
N GLY A 153 -13.21 -8.23 25.13
CA GLY A 153 -12.57 -9.52 24.84
C GLY A 153 -11.08 -9.51 25.22
N ASP A 154 -10.44 -10.68 25.20
CA ASP A 154 -9.06 -10.85 25.67
C ASP A 154 -8.01 -10.02 24.91
N GLN A 155 -8.32 -9.54 23.72
CA GLN A 155 -7.40 -8.75 22.90
C GLN A 155 -7.42 -7.25 23.19
N ARG A 156 -8.46 -6.76 23.88
CA ARG A 156 -8.68 -5.35 24.18
C ARG A 156 -8.08 -4.98 25.54
N ASP A 157 -7.31 -3.91 25.54
CA ASP A 157 -6.85 -3.20 26.74
C ASP A 157 -6.83 -1.70 26.44
N ASP A 158 -7.86 -0.99 26.91
CA ASP A 158 -8.00 0.45 26.65
C ASP A 158 -6.91 1.28 27.35
N SER A 159 -6.25 0.74 28.38
CA SER A 159 -5.19 1.45 29.12
C SER A 159 -3.94 1.69 28.28
N LEU A 160 -3.77 0.95 27.17
CA LEU A 160 -2.70 1.11 26.20
C LEU A 160 -2.91 2.34 25.29
N THR A 161 -4.13 2.87 25.23
CA THR A 161 -4.46 3.98 24.34
C THR A 161 -3.84 5.29 24.83
N SER A 162 -2.96 5.87 24.02
CA SER A 162 -2.26 7.12 24.36
C SER A 162 -2.72 8.32 23.54
N CYS A 163 -3.44 8.12 22.44
CA CYS A 163 -4.02 9.19 21.65
C CYS A 163 -5.48 9.44 22.05
N GLN A 164 -5.79 10.65 22.51
CA GLN A 164 -7.16 11.04 22.87
C GLN A 164 -8.16 11.02 21.70
N TYR A 165 -7.65 11.01 20.46
CA TYR A 165 -8.46 10.96 19.24
C TYR A 165 -8.68 9.55 18.70
N PHE A 166 -8.07 8.56 19.35
CA PHE A 166 -8.28 7.16 19.00
C PHE A 166 -9.76 6.78 19.15
N GLY A 167 -10.28 5.95 18.26
CA GLY A 167 -11.73 5.68 18.15
C GLY A 167 -12.49 6.64 17.23
N GLN A 168 -11.88 7.74 16.81
CA GLN A 168 -12.48 8.70 15.86
C GLN A 168 -11.58 8.96 14.65
N CYS A 169 -10.29 9.23 14.89
CA CYS A 169 -9.31 9.46 13.84
C CYS A 169 -9.11 8.22 12.97
N SER A 170 -9.02 8.39 11.65
CA SER A 170 -8.76 7.29 10.70
C SER A 170 -7.32 6.78 10.70
N GLY A 171 -6.40 7.42 11.43
CA GLY A 171 -4.96 7.16 11.36
C GLY A 171 -4.50 5.84 12.00
N CYS A 172 -5.02 5.49 13.17
CA CYS A 172 -4.64 4.29 13.93
C CYS A 172 -5.84 3.35 14.11
N GLN A 173 -5.59 2.05 14.19
CA GLN A 173 -6.61 1.02 14.37
C GLN A 173 -6.42 0.19 15.64
N TYR A 174 -5.21 0.12 16.21
CA TYR A 174 -4.86 -0.91 17.20
C TYR A 174 -4.29 -0.39 18.53
N GLN A 175 -4.41 0.89 18.88
CA GLN A 175 -3.77 1.43 20.10
C GLN A 175 -4.20 0.75 21.41
N PHE A 176 -5.37 0.12 21.40
CA PHE A 176 -6.00 -0.61 22.50
C PHE A 176 -5.75 -2.13 22.42
N MET A 177 -4.77 -2.55 21.63
CA MET A 177 -4.35 -3.94 21.44
C MET A 177 -2.87 -4.05 21.77
N ASP A 178 -2.50 -5.03 22.60
CA ASP A 178 -1.10 -5.36 22.90
C ASP A 178 -0.28 -5.56 21.61
N TYR A 179 0.98 -5.12 21.63
CA TYR A 179 1.79 -5.04 20.42
C TYR A 179 2.04 -6.41 19.77
N GLU A 180 2.24 -7.47 20.56
CA GLU A 180 2.41 -8.83 20.01
C GLU A 180 1.14 -9.31 19.30
N LYS A 181 -0.04 -8.95 19.81
CA LYS A 181 -1.31 -9.24 19.14
C LYS A 181 -1.44 -8.46 17.83
N GLN A 182 -0.92 -7.23 17.75
CA GLN A 182 -0.86 -6.46 16.49
C GLN A 182 0.02 -7.17 15.45
N LEU A 183 1.20 -7.63 15.85
CA LEU A 183 2.13 -8.36 14.97
C LEU A 183 1.52 -9.66 14.44
N ASN A 184 0.82 -10.39 15.31
CA ASN A 184 0.08 -11.59 14.93
C ASN A 184 -1.07 -11.29 13.97
N GLN A 185 -1.84 -10.22 14.21
CA GLN A 185 -2.89 -9.80 13.29
C GLN A 185 -2.31 -9.43 11.92
N LYS A 186 -1.19 -8.69 11.87
CA LYS A 186 -0.49 -8.37 10.63
C LYS A 186 0.02 -9.61 9.90
N ARG A 187 0.57 -10.58 10.63
CA ARG A 187 0.98 -11.88 10.07
C ARG A 187 -0.22 -12.59 9.43
N ASN A 188 -1.35 -12.61 10.12
CA ASN A 188 -2.58 -13.21 9.61
C ASN A 188 -3.06 -12.52 8.32
N VAL A 189 -2.93 -11.20 8.20
CA VAL A 189 -3.24 -10.49 6.95
C VAL A 189 -2.37 -10.99 5.79
N VAL A 190 -1.06 -11.19 6.01
CA VAL A 190 -0.16 -11.75 4.99
C VAL A 190 -0.52 -13.20 4.66
N VAL A 191 -0.74 -14.06 5.67
CA VAL A 191 -1.18 -15.45 5.49
C VAL A 191 -2.44 -15.53 4.64
N ASN A 192 -3.44 -14.72 4.98
CA ASN A 192 -4.71 -14.70 4.26
C ASN A 192 -4.53 -14.19 2.83
N ALA A 193 -3.71 -13.15 2.63
CA ALA A 193 -3.45 -12.64 1.30
C ALA A 193 -2.89 -13.73 0.36
N PHE A 194 -1.88 -14.48 0.82
CA PHE A 194 -1.32 -15.58 0.03
C PHE A 194 -2.30 -16.75 -0.13
N ASN A 195 -3.05 -17.13 0.91
CA ASN A 195 -4.04 -18.21 0.81
C ASN A 195 -5.17 -17.93 -0.18
N TYR A 196 -5.63 -16.67 -0.28
CA TYR A 196 -6.76 -16.31 -1.14
C TYR A 196 -6.36 -15.85 -2.53
N TYR A 197 -5.18 -15.24 -2.69
CA TYR A 197 -4.80 -14.57 -3.93
C TYR A 197 -3.59 -15.18 -4.62
N CYS A 198 -2.78 -15.97 -3.91
CA CYS A 198 -1.69 -16.72 -4.54
C CYS A 198 -2.19 -18.13 -4.96
N THR A 199 -3.06 -18.20 -5.97
CA THR A 199 -3.52 -19.47 -6.54
C THR A 199 -2.40 -20.13 -7.35
N THR A 200 -1.75 -21.13 -6.77
CA THR A 200 -0.66 -21.90 -7.40
C THR A 200 -0.73 -23.36 -6.97
N ASP A 201 -0.26 -24.27 -7.82
CA ASP A 201 -0.05 -25.68 -7.48
C ASP A 201 1.25 -25.89 -6.69
N SER A 202 2.14 -24.90 -6.68
CA SER A 202 3.40 -24.93 -5.92
C SER A 202 3.14 -24.81 -4.43
N ALA A 203 3.82 -25.64 -3.62
CA ALA A 203 3.79 -25.47 -2.18
C ALA A 203 4.41 -24.12 -1.78
N LEU A 204 3.64 -23.30 -1.06
CA LEU A 204 4.12 -22.04 -0.48
C LEU A 204 4.76 -22.31 0.89
N PRO A 205 5.83 -21.58 1.26
CA PRO A 205 6.40 -21.66 2.59
C PRO A 205 5.44 -21.07 3.63
N GLU A 206 5.59 -21.47 4.90
CA GLU A 206 4.88 -20.82 5.99
C GLU A 206 5.30 -19.33 6.06
N VAL A 207 4.30 -18.45 6.19
CA VAL A 207 4.57 -17.03 6.41
C VAL A 207 5.22 -16.86 7.78
N GLY A 208 6.42 -16.29 7.81
CA GLY A 208 7.17 -16.07 9.06
C GLY A 208 6.51 -15.06 9.99
N PRO A 209 7.00 -14.94 11.25
CA PRO A 209 6.53 -13.91 12.17
C PRO A 209 6.76 -12.51 11.60
N THR A 210 5.81 -11.60 11.85
CA THR A 210 5.95 -10.18 11.45
C THR A 210 7.15 -9.57 12.16
N PHE A 211 8.04 -8.93 11.42
CA PHE A 211 9.18 -8.23 11.98
C PHE A 211 8.70 -6.96 12.72
N PRO A 212 9.05 -6.78 14.00
CA PRO A 212 8.58 -5.66 14.80
C PRO A 212 9.28 -4.35 14.43
N SER A 213 8.58 -3.23 14.63
CA SER A 213 9.21 -1.90 14.64
C SER A 213 9.96 -1.71 15.96
N PRO A 214 11.19 -1.18 15.94
CA PRO A 214 11.88 -0.79 17.19
C PRO A 214 11.13 0.30 17.97
N GLU A 215 10.41 1.17 17.27
CA GLU A 215 9.62 2.25 17.87
C GLU A 215 8.14 2.07 17.52
N THR A 216 7.27 1.99 18.52
CA THR A 216 5.82 1.81 18.32
C THR A 216 5.03 3.12 18.37
N MET A 217 5.66 4.17 18.88
CA MET A 217 5.19 5.56 18.91
C MET A 217 6.33 6.50 18.50
N GLY A 218 6.04 7.76 18.20
CA GLY A 218 7.08 8.73 17.85
C GLY A 218 7.92 8.41 16.60
N TYR A 219 7.52 7.42 15.79
CA TYR A 219 8.30 6.91 14.67
C TYR A 219 8.07 7.65 13.35
N ARG A 220 6.92 8.32 13.21
CA ARG A 220 6.41 8.78 11.92
C ARG A 220 7.02 10.10 11.51
N THR A 221 7.90 10.06 10.50
CA THR A 221 8.67 11.21 10.01
C THR A 221 7.89 12.13 9.06
N LYS A 222 6.67 11.77 8.65
CA LYS A 222 5.80 12.60 7.81
C LYS A 222 4.34 12.59 8.27
N LEU A 223 3.79 13.77 8.50
CA LEU A 223 2.36 14.01 8.68
C LEU A 223 1.84 14.96 7.60
N THR A 224 0.56 14.79 7.24
CA THR A 224 -0.12 15.65 6.25
C THR A 224 -1.48 16.14 6.75
N PRO A 225 -1.53 16.92 7.84
CA PRO A 225 -2.77 17.46 8.37
C PRO A 225 -3.41 18.44 7.39
N HIS A 226 -4.73 18.56 7.43
CA HIS A 226 -5.49 19.42 6.53
C HIS A 226 -6.68 20.05 7.23
N TYR A 227 -7.22 21.10 6.60
CA TYR A 227 -8.51 21.68 6.95
C TYR A 227 -9.32 21.95 5.66
N ASP A 228 -10.64 21.95 5.79
CA ASP A 228 -11.55 22.25 4.71
C ASP A 228 -12.08 23.68 4.78
N VAL A 229 -12.41 24.25 3.62
CA VAL A 229 -13.09 25.54 3.51
C VAL A 229 -14.47 25.32 2.86
N PRO A 230 -15.57 25.77 3.49
CA PRO A 230 -16.90 25.64 2.90
C PRO A 230 -17.04 26.51 1.65
N LYS A 231 -18.01 26.18 0.78
CA LYS A 231 -18.31 26.96 -0.43
C LYS A 231 -18.65 28.43 -0.13
N THR A 232 -19.38 28.64 0.97
CA THR A 232 -19.75 29.96 1.47
C THR A 232 -19.32 30.07 2.93
N LYS A 233 -18.61 31.14 3.27
CA LYS A 233 -18.14 31.41 4.63
C LYS A 233 -19.25 32.13 5.41
N SER A 234 -20.00 31.38 6.20
CA SER A 234 -21.01 31.96 7.09
C SER A 234 -20.34 32.80 8.20
N PRO A 235 -21.07 33.73 8.84
CA PRO A 235 -20.58 34.42 10.03
C PRO A 235 -20.15 33.46 11.14
N GLU A 236 -20.88 32.35 11.32
CA GLU A 236 -20.53 31.27 12.26
C GLU A 236 -19.18 30.63 11.95
N TRP A 237 -18.91 30.32 10.67
CA TRP A 237 -17.62 29.77 10.27
C TRP A 237 -16.46 30.76 10.44
N LEU A 238 -16.72 32.07 10.35
CA LEU A 238 -15.72 33.11 10.55
C LEU A 238 -15.45 33.43 12.03
N ALA A 239 -16.25 32.88 12.95
CA ALA A 239 -16.15 33.13 14.38
C ALA A 239 -14.98 32.36 15.02
N SER A 240 -14.67 31.16 14.53
CA SER A 240 -13.60 30.30 15.04
C SER A 240 -12.85 29.57 13.92
N PRO A 241 -11.56 29.22 14.12
CA PRO A 241 -10.82 28.41 13.16
C PRO A 241 -11.53 27.07 12.86
N PRO A 242 -11.47 26.58 11.60
CA PRO A 242 -12.04 25.28 11.25
C PRO A 242 -11.25 24.14 11.92
N PRO A 243 -11.85 22.94 12.02
CA PRO A 243 -11.11 21.73 12.38
C PRO A 243 -9.87 21.55 11.51
N TYR A 244 -8.74 21.30 12.15
CA TYR A 244 -7.45 21.07 11.51
C TYR A 244 -6.83 19.78 12.03
N GLY A 245 -6.54 18.84 11.14
CA GLY A 245 -6.03 17.54 11.57
C GLY A 245 -6.17 16.49 10.48
N PHE A 246 -6.76 15.36 10.82
CA PHE A 246 -6.91 14.21 9.92
C PHE A 246 -8.38 13.83 9.76
N ASN A 247 -8.70 12.99 8.78
CA ASN A 247 -10.08 12.57 8.57
C ASN A 247 -10.57 11.65 9.68
N MET A 248 -11.84 11.77 10.04
CA MET A 248 -12.54 10.79 10.86
C MET A 248 -12.72 9.47 10.10
N LYS A 249 -12.81 8.36 10.83
CA LYS A 249 -12.96 7.01 10.26
C LYS A 249 -14.33 6.76 9.64
N THR A 250 -15.41 7.17 10.32
CA THR A 250 -16.80 6.83 9.93
C THR A 250 -17.49 7.95 9.15
N VAL A 251 -17.03 9.20 9.29
CA VAL A 251 -17.63 10.37 8.63
C VAL A 251 -16.60 11.11 7.77
N PRO A 252 -16.99 11.62 6.59
CA PRO A 252 -16.07 12.33 5.70
C PRO A 252 -15.89 13.79 6.18
N ARG A 253 -15.31 13.96 7.36
CA ARG A 253 -14.99 15.26 7.96
C ARG A 253 -13.59 15.24 8.56
N VAL A 254 -12.98 16.41 8.61
CA VAL A 254 -11.74 16.65 9.35
C VAL A 254 -12.02 16.63 10.85
N LEU A 255 -11.27 15.81 11.58
CA LEU A 255 -11.18 15.83 13.03
C LEU A 255 -10.13 16.87 13.44
N ASP A 256 -10.50 17.75 14.36
CA ASP A 256 -9.54 18.70 14.93
C ASP A 256 -8.57 17.96 15.84
N ILE A 257 -7.27 18.02 15.54
CA ILE A 257 -6.22 17.25 16.24
C ILE A 257 -5.05 18.15 16.61
N GLU A 258 -4.84 18.42 17.90
CA GLU A 258 -3.72 19.27 18.35
C GLU A 258 -2.38 18.56 18.36
N ASP A 259 -2.40 17.24 18.53
CA ASP A 259 -1.18 16.43 18.62
C ASP A 259 -1.37 15.00 18.08
N CYS A 260 -0.29 14.42 17.57
CA CYS A 260 -0.29 13.07 17.00
C CYS A 260 0.88 12.25 17.59
N PRO A 261 0.62 11.39 18.60
CA PRO A 261 1.68 10.67 19.33
C PRO A 261 2.56 9.73 18.50
N ILE A 262 2.08 9.27 17.34
CA ILE A 262 2.88 8.46 16.42
C ILE A 262 3.90 9.28 15.63
N GLY A 263 3.75 10.62 15.56
CA GLY A 263 4.68 11.52 14.89
C GLY A 263 5.95 11.76 15.70
N THR A 264 7.10 11.93 15.03
CA THR A 264 8.34 12.29 15.72
C THR A 264 8.20 13.63 16.46
N PRO A 265 9.02 13.91 17.50
CA PRO A 265 8.91 15.16 18.26
C PRO A 265 8.90 16.41 17.39
N VAL A 266 9.78 16.49 16.38
CA VAL A 266 9.85 17.67 15.50
C VAL A 266 8.63 17.79 14.60
N VAL A 267 8.08 16.68 14.12
CA VAL A 267 6.86 16.68 13.30
C VAL A 267 5.63 17.08 14.13
N ARG A 268 5.57 16.66 15.40
CA ARG A 268 4.55 17.11 16.37
C ARG A 268 4.63 18.62 16.64
N GLU A 269 5.83 19.16 16.80
CA GLU A 269 6.00 20.62 16.89
C GLU A 269 5.60 21.33 15.59
N GLY A 270 5.89 20.73 14.43
CA GLY A 270 5.39 21.21 13.13
C GLY A 270 3.85 21.24 13.05
N LEU A 271 3.16 20.27 13.65
CA LEU A 271 1.70 20.24 13.71
C LEU A 271 1.15 21.42 14.53
N LYS A 272 1.76 21.71 15.68
CA LYS A 272 1.42 22.88 16.50
C LYS A 272 1.69 24.19 15.76
N ALA A 273 2.85 24.33 15.11
CA ALA A 273 3.21 25.54 14.37
C ALA A 273 2.28 25.78 13.17
N SER A 274 1.98 24.73 12.39
CA SER A 274 1.06 24.83 11.24
C SER A 274 -0.38 25.12 11.64
N ARG A 275 -0.82 24.70 12.84
CA ARG A 275 -2.12 25.09 13.41
C ARG A 275 -2.21 26.60 13.62
N GLU A 276 -1.15 27.26 14.08
CA GLU A 276 -1.13 28.72 14.21
C GLU A 276 -1.23 29.41 12.83
N ASP A 277 -0.61 28.86 11.78
CA ASP A 277 -0.78 29.34 10.39
C ASP A 277 -2.25 29.26 9.94
N VAL A 278 -2.95 28.17 10.27
CA VAL A 278 -4.39 28.04 9.98
C VAL A 278 -5.20 29.12 10.70
N LYS A 279 -4.95 29.35 11.99
CA LYS A 279 -5.67 30.39 12.78
C LYS A 279 -5.53 31.78 12.17
N LEU A 280 -4.37 32.11 11.63
CA LEU A 280 -4.08 33.40 11.00
C LEU A 280 -4.76 33.55 9.64
N HIS A 281 -4.81 32.48 8.84
CA HIS A 281 -5.12 32.60 7.41
C HIS A 281 -6.46 32.00 6.95
N TYR A 282 -7.16 31.21 7.78
CA TYR A 282 -8.39 30.51 7.34
C TYR A 282 -9.47 31.47 6.81
N LYS A 283 -9.63 32.64 7.43
CA LYS A 283 -10.66 33.63 7.04
C LYS A 283 -10.54 34.09 5.59
N THR A 284 -9.32 34.18 5.05
CA THR A 284 -9.07 34.63 3.67
C THR A 284 -8.85 33.46 2.69
N ALA A 285 -8.61 32.25 3.19
CA ALA A 285 -8.35 31.05 2.39
C ALA A 285 -9.48 30.74 1.39
N LYS A 286 -9.17 30.62 0.10
CA LYS A 286 -10.19 30.32 -0.94
C LYS A 286 -10.54 28.83 -1.03
N ARG A 287 -9.66 27.96 -0.53
CA ARG A 287 -9.77 26.50 -0.57
C ARG A 287 -9.15 25.93 0.71
N GLY A 288 -9.54 24.71 1.07
CA GLY A 288 -8.82 23.92 2.07
C GLY A 288 -7.36 23.73 1.67
N LYS A 289 -6.52 23.42 2.67
CA LYS A 289 -5.07 23.25 2.51
C LYS A 289 -4.63 22.02 3.29
N THR A 290 -3.74 21.24 2.68
CA THR A 290 -2.97 20.19 3.33
C THR A 290 -1.56 20.71 3.57
N TYR A 291 -1.05 20.57 4.79
CA TYR A 291 0.31 20.93 5.14
C TYR A 291 1.18 19.69 5.05
N LEU A 292 2.37 19.82 4.46
CA LEU A 292 3.42 18.83 4.66
C LEU A 292 4.14 19.15 5.97
N LEU A 293 4.33 18.13 6.80
CA LEU A 293 5.22 18.18 7.96
C LEU A 293 6.18 17.01 7.82
N ARG A 294 7.44 17.28 7.47
CA ARG A 294 8.45 16.25 7.18
C ARG A 294 9.66 16.46 8.08
N GLU A 295 10.13 15.39 8.73
CA GLU A 295 11.40 15.41 9.44
C GLU A 295 12.56 15.58 8.45
N ASN A 296 13.49 16.43 8.82
CA ASN A 296 14.79 16.59 8.18
C ASN A 296 15.87 16.36 9.24
N THR A 297 16.78 15.44 8.96
CA THR A 297 17.86 15.06 9.86
C THR A 297 19.18 15.55 9.30
N VAL A 298 19.93 16.32 10.08
CA VAL A 298 21.28 16.81 9.74
C VAL A 298 22.27 16.23 10.74
N LYS A 299 23.37 15.66 10.25
CA LYS A 299 24.47 15.22 11.11
C LYS A 299 25.36 16.42 11.45
N GLU A 300 25.53 16.69 12.74
CA GLU A 300 26.36 17.78 13.28
C GLU A 300 27.83 17.34 13.35
N GLU A 301 28.74 18.31 13.56
CA GLU A 301 30.20 18.08 13.60
C GLU A 301 30.62 17.12 14.72
N ASP A 302 29.90 17.11 15.84
CA ASP A 302 30.12 16.20 16.97
C ASP A 302 29.58 14.77 16.72
N GLY A 303 29.01 14.53 15.54
CA GLY A 303 28.43 13.24 15.15
C GLY A 303 26.98 13.03 15.60
N SER A 304 26.41 13.97 16.37
CA SER A 304 25.00 13.93 16.76
C SER A 304 24.08 14.27 15.59
N PHE A 305 22.78 13.99 15.75
CA PHE A 305 21.77 14.29 14.74
C PHE A 305 20.83 15.40 15.21
N LYS A 306 20.80 16.49 14.48
CA LYS A 306 19.80 17.55 14.64
C LYS A 306 18.62 17.28 13.73
N LYS A 307 17.44 17.16 14.34
CA LYS A 307 16.17 16.96 13.64
C LYS A 307 15.39 18.25 13.58
N THR A 308 14.74 18.51 12.46
CA THR A 308 13.89 19.69 12.22
C THR A 308 12.64 19.30 11.44
N CYS A 309 11.59 20.12 11.48
CA CYS A 309 10.39 19.92 10.66
C CYS A 309 10.39 20.89 9.48
N VAL A 310 10.26 20.33 8.28
CA VAL A 310 10.20 21.04 7.01
C VAL A 310 8.78 21.00 6.48
N THR A 311 8.29 22.16 6.02
CA THR A 311 6.93 22.33 5.50
C THR A 311 6.86 22.70 4.02
N ASP A 312 7.98 23.11 3.43
CA ASP A 312 8.08 23.32 1.99
C ASP A 312 8.21 21.97 1.27
N ASN A 313 7.23 21.66 0.42
CA ASN A 313 7.21 20.44 -0.38
C ASN A 313 8.40 20.30 -1.32
N ARG A 314 9.09 21.39 -1.65
CA ARG A 314 10.21 21.41 -2.60
C ARG A 314 11.57 21.48 -1.91
N ALA A 315 11.60 21.62 -0.59
CA ALA A 315 12.84 21.61 0.14
C ALA A 315 13.50 20.23 0.07
N ILE A 316 14.82 20.22 0.02
CA ILE A 316 15.60 18.98 0.14
C ILE A 316 15.68 18.65 1.63
N VAL A 317 15.37 17.40 1.95
CA VAL A 317 15.52 16.83 3.29
C VAL A 317 16.46 15.64 3.25
N SER A 318 17.05 15.34 4.41
CA SER A 318 17.98 14.24 4.58
C SER A 318 17.47 13.27 5.64
N GLU A 319 17.68 11.98 5.37
CA GLU A 319 17.47 10.87 6.29
C GLU A 319 18.76 10.03 6.36
N TYR A 320 18.97 9.35 7.49
CA TYR A 320 20.12 8.47 7.67
C TYR A 320 19.65 7.07 7.99
N ILE A 321 20.28 6.08 7.37
CA ILE A 321 20.01 4.66 7.58
C ILE A 321 21.36 4.00 7.75
N GLU A 322 21.63 3.46 8.95
CA GLU A 322 22.97 3.04 9.34
C GLU A 322 23.98 4.21 9.17
N ASP A 323 25.06 4.00 8.42
CA ASP A 323 26.05 5.02 8.06
C ASP A 323 25.68 5.82 6.80
N LYS A 324 24.58 5.47 6.11
CA LYS A 324 24.22 6.01 4.80
C LYS A 324 23.30 7.22 4.90
N ARG A 325 23.55 8.23 4.07
CA ARG A 325 22.74 9.45 3.94
C ARG A 325 21.87 9.39 2.69
N PHE A 326 20.59 9.72 2.83
CA PHE A 326 19.65 9.82 1.72
C PHE A 326 19.04 11.22 1.68
N ASP A 327 19.34 11.96 0.61
CA ASP A 327 18.68 13.22 0.27
C ASP A 327 17.51 12.94 -0.69
N PHE A 328 16.41 13.67 -0.51
CA PHE A 328 15.25 13.67 -1.41
C PHE A 328 14.42 14.94 -1.20
N THR A 329 13.54 15.25 -2.15
CA THR A 329 12.58 16.36 -2.01
C THR A 329 11.51 16.02 -0.98
N ALA A 330 11.18 16.93 -0.06
CA ALA A 330 10.29 16.68 1.09
C ALA A 330 8.87 16.18 0.69
N GLY A 331 8.39 16.62 -0.48
CA GLY A 331 7.12 16.20 -1.06
C GLY A 331 7.12 14.76 -1.57
N GLU A 332 8.28 14.25 -1.99
CA GLU A 332 8.45 12.92 -2.59
C GLU A 332 8.26 11.78 -1.58
N PHE A 333 8.20 10.56 -2.10
CA PHE A 333 8.11 9.37 -1.28
C PHE A 333 9.48 9.00 -0.69
N PHE A 334 9.48 8.76 0.61
CA PHE A 334 10.53 8.03 1.32
C PHE A 334 9.90 7.43 2.57
N GLN A 335 10.47 6.32 3.05
CA GLN A 335 9.91 5.53 4.14
C GLN A 335 9.67 6.40 5.39
N ASN A 336 8.49 6.27 6.00
CA ASN A 336 8.03 7.17 7.07
C ASN A 336 8.36 6.68 8.48
N ASN A 337 8.95 5.49 8.59
CA ASN A 337 9.41 4.93 9.85
C ASN A 337 10.90 4.62 9.66
N ASN A 338 11.75 5.53 10.13
CA ASN A 338 13.20 5.38 9.98
C ASN A 338 13.75 4.24 10.86
N SER A 339 13.18 4.02 12.05
CA SER A 339 13.73 3.09 13.04
C SER A 339 13.73 1.63 12.59
N ILE A 340 12.77 1.21 11.76
CA ILE A 340 12.69 -0.16 11.23
C ILE A 340 13.63 -0.42 10.03
N LEU A 341 14.11 0.62 9.35
CA LEU A 341 14.86 0.49 8.09
C LEU A 341 16.17 -0.30 8.22
N PRO A 342 16.98 -0.17 9.29
CA PRO A 342 18.15 -1.02 9.45
C PRO A 342 17.81 -2.51 9.48
N GLY A 343 16.72 -2.90 10.16
CA GLY A 343 16.26 -4.29 10.20
C GLY A 343 15.77 -4.80 8.85
N VAL A 344 15.02 -3.97 8.11
CA VAL A 344 14.48 -4.31 6.79
C VAL A 344 15.60 -4.44 5.75
N THR A 345 16.50 -3.46 5.69
CA THR A 345 17.62 -3.46 4.73
C THR A 345 18.60 -4.58 5.03
N ALA A 346 18.87 -4.90 6.30
CA ALA A 346 19.64 -6.09 6.67
C ALA A 346 18.95 -7.40 6.23
N TYR A 347 17.63 -7.50 6.40
CA TYR A 347 16.87 -8.66 5.93
C TYR A 347 16.93 -8.81 4.41
N VAL A 348 16.72 -7.72 3.65
CA VAL A 348 16.83 -7.73 2.19
C VAL A 348 18.25 -8.10 1.75
N ARG A 349 19.29 -7.49 2.34
CA ARG A 349 20.70 -7.80 2.08
C ARG A 349 21.04 -9.27 2.34
N LYS A 350 20.42 -9.91 3.34
CA LYS A 350 20.58 -11.35 3.58
C LYS A 350 19.91 -12.21 2.50
N ASN A 351 18.79 -11.75 1.94
CA ASN A 351 17.99 -12.52 0.99
C ASN A 351 18.33 -12.26 -0.48
N ILE A 352 19.27 -11.36 -0.80
CA ILE A 352 19.83 -11.26 -2.15
C ILE A 352 20.85 -12.37 -2.47
N LEU A 353 21.34 -13.10 -1.45
CA LEU A 353 22.33 -14.17 -1.62
C LEU A 353 21.75 -15.34 -2.42
N LEU A 354 22.57 -15.88 -3.34
CA LEU A 354 22.24 -17.04 -4.16
C LEU A 354 22.22 -18.32 -3.32
N ASP A 355 21.75 -19.42 -3.93
CA ASP A 355 21.47 -20.68 -3.22
C ASP A 355 22.74 -21.35 -2.67
N ASP A 356 23.90 -21.08 -3.26
CA ASP A 356 25.21 -21.51 -2.77
C ASP A 356 25.76 -20.61 -1.64
N GLY A 357 24.97 -19.63 -1.18
CA GLY A 357 25.32 -18.66 -0.16
C GLY A 357 26.20 -17.51 -0.67
N LYS A 358 26.59 -17.50 -1.95
CA LYS A 358 27.39 -16.41 -2.52
C LYS A 358 26.51 -15.23 -2.88
N ALA A 359 27.10 -14.04 -2.84
CA ALA A 359 26.42 -12.86 -3.34
C ALA A 359 26.30 -12.91 -4.88
N PRO A 360 25.20 -12.38 -5.44
CA PRO A 360 25.07 -12.23 -6.88
C PRO A 360 26.12 -11.21 -7.38
N ARG A 361 26.53 -11.34 -8.64
CA ARG A 361 27.40 -10.31 -9.26
C ARG A 361 26.62 -9.04 -9.54
N PHE A 362 25.36 -9.19 -9.95
CA PHE A 362 24.52 -8.07 -10.35
C PHE A 362 23.30 -7.94 -9.44
N LEU A 363 22.96 -6.69 -9.10
CA LEU A 363 21.70 -6.34 -8.46
C LEU A 363 20.90 -5.44 -9.39
N VAL A 364 19.64 -5.78 -9.64
CA VAL A 364 18.69 -4.90 -10.32
C VAL A 364 17.64 -4.44 -9.31
N ASP A 365 17.57 -3.15 -9.02
CA ASP A 365 16.58 -2.54 -8.14
C ASP A 365 15.54 -1.81 -9.03
N ALA A 366 14.40 -2.45 -9.26
CA ALA A 366 13.31 -1.86 -10.03
C ALA A 366 12.32 -1.14 -9.12
N TYR A 367 11.84 0.04 -9.56
CA TYR A 367 11.12 0.99 -8.71
C TYR A 367 12.02 1.53 -7.58
N CYS A 368 13.29 1.78 -7.89
CA CYS A 368 14.30 2.07 -6.86
C CYS A 368 14.10 3.39 -6.12
N GLY A 369 13.22 4.28 -6.59
CA GLY A 369 13.02 5.60 -6.01
C GLY A 369 14.34 6.37 -5.87
N SER A 370 14.64 6.86 -4.67
CA SER A 370 15.91 7.56 -4.36
C SER A 370 17.09 6.62 -4.05
N GLY A 371 16.95 5.32 -4.33
CA GLY A 371 18.03 4.33 -4.30
C GLY A 371 18.22 3.60 -2.97
N LEU A 372 17.16 3.44 -2.15
CA LEU A 372 17.26 2.84 -0.82
C LEU A 372 17.95 1.46 -0.84
N PHE A 373 17.39 0.50 -1.58
CA PHE A 373 17.92 -0.87 -1.62
C PHE A 373 19.19 -0.95 -2.48
N ALA A 374 19.19 -0.29 -3.64
CA ALA A 374 20.39 -0.16 -4.48
C ALA A 374 21.64 0.26 -3.69
N ILE A 375 21.53 1.32 -2.87
CA ILE A 375 22.65 1.84 -2.08
C ILE A 375 22.97 0.93 -0.89
N THR A 376 21.97 0.50 -0.12
CA THR A 376 22.20 -0.32 1.09
C THR A 376 22.65 -1.75 0.81
N CYS A 377 22.45 -2.25 -0.41
CA CYS A 377 22.92 -3.56 -0.86
C CYS A 377 24.16 -3.51 -1.78
N SER A 378 24.59 -2.32 -2.22
CA SER A 378 25.69 -2.14 -3.19
C SER A 378 27.02 -2.79 -2.81
N GLN A 379 27.34 -2.87 -1.52
CA GLN A 379 28.59 -3.45 -1.02
C GLN A 379 28.66 -4.97 -1.18
N ALA A 380 27.53 -5.64 -1.40
CA ALA A 380 27.47 -7.09 -1.53
C ALA A 380 27.69 -7.57 -2.97
N VAL A 381 27.65 -6.69 -3.97
CA VAL A 381 27.59 -7.06 -5.40
C VAL A 381 28.65 -6.34 -6.22
N GLU A 382 28.94 -6.85 -7.42
CA GLU A 382 29.89 -6.23 -8.35
C GLU A 382 29.31 -4.97 -8.99
N LYS A 383 28.04 -5.01 -9.45
CA LYS A 383 27.36 -3.88 -10.08
C LYS A 383 25.87 -3.83 -9.72
N VAL A 384 25.36 -2.61 -9.52
CA VAL A 384 23.94 -2.31 -9.25
C VAL A 384 23.34 -1.51 -10.41
N TYR A 385 22.15 -1.90 -10.84
CA TYR A 385 21.31 -1.15 -11.77
C TYR A 385 20.01 -0.75 -11.06
N GLY A 386 19.81 0.54 -10.82
CA GLY A 386 18.54 1.08 -10.32
C GLY A 386 17.69 1.60 -11.48
N VAL A 387 16.43 1.19 -11.55
CA VAL A 387 15.49 1.63 -12.60
C VAL A 387 14.26 2.27 -11.97
N GLU A 388 13.96 3.48 -12.42
CA GLU A 388 12.87 4.30 -11.87
C GLU A 388 12.24 5.15 -12.98
N ILE A 389 10.93 5.39 -12.89
CA ILE A 389 10.18 6.16 -13.89
C ILE A 389 10.27 7.67 -13.63
N SER A 390 10.47 8.07 -12.37
CA SER A 390 10.64 9.46 -11.96
C SER A 390 12.07 9.94 -12.17
N ASP A 391 12.25 10.87 -13.12
CA ASP A 391 13.52 11.57 -13.34
C ASP A 391 14.06 12.28 -12.09
N GLU A 392 13.17 12.79 -11.25
CA GLU A 392 13.57 13.45 -9.99
C GLU A 392 14.14 12.44 -9.01
N SER A 393 13.48 11.29 -8.85
CA SER A 393 13.96 10.19 -7.99
C SER A 393 15.32 9.66 -8.48
N VAL A 394 15.50 9.47 -9.79
CA VAL A 394 16.78 9.05 -10.37
C VAL A 394 17.90 10.07 -10.10
N LYS A 395 17.62 11.38 -10.19
CA LYS A 395 18.60 12.43 -9.84
C LYS A 395 19.05 12.31 -8.38
N PHE A 396 18.10 12.09 -7.47
CA PHE A 396 18.44 11.86 -6.06
C PHE A 396 19.14 10.54 -5.83
N ALA A 397 18.79 9.47 -6.56
CA ALA A 397 19.47 8.19 -6.45
C ALA A 397 20.96 8.30 -6.84
N ARG A 398 21.28 8.99 -7.94
CA ARG A 398 22.67 9.30 -8.34
C ARG A 398 23.38 10.13 -7.27
N LYS A 399 22.75 11.22 -6.81
CA LYS A 399 23.30 12.08 -5.75
C LYS A 399 23.55 11.29 -4.45
N ASN A 400 22.63 10.40 -4.07
CA ASN A 400 22.75 9.60 -2.87
C ASN A 400 23.87 8.56 -3.01
N ALA A 401 24.05 7.95 -4.19
CA ALA A 401 25.21 7.09 -4.43
C ALA A 401 26.53 7.86 -4.28
N GLU A 402 26.62 9.07 -4.84
CA GLU A 402 27.79 9.95 -4.66
C GLU A 402 28.03 10.30 -3.18
N LEU A 403 26.99 10.74 -2.46
CA LEU A 403 27.05 11.07 -1.03
C LEU A 403 27.53 9.90 -0.15
N ASN A 404 27.27 8.67 -0.59
CA ASN A 404 27.64 7.44 0.11
C ASN A 404 28.89 6.77 -0.44
N ASN A 405 29.62 7.43 -1.35
CA ASN A 405 30.81 6.90 -2.02
C ASN A 405 30.59 5.57 -2.76
N ILE A 406 29.38 5.36 -3.29
CA ILE A 406 29.02 4.16 -4.06
C ILE A 406 29.37 4.39 -5.53
N LYS A 407 30.34 3.63 -6.05
CA LYS A 407 30.87 3.77 -7.41
C LYS A 407 30.37 2.70 -8.38
N ASN A 408 29.79 1.63 -7.86
CA ASN A 408 29.32 0.48 -8.63
C ASN A 408 27.80 0.49 -8.90
N ALA A 409 27.14 1.64 -8.73
CA ALA A 409 25.71 1.78 -8.97
C ALA A 409 25.41 2.73 -10.14
N GLU A 410 24.58 2.26 -11.05
CA GLU A 410 24.08 3.01 -12.21
C GLU A 410 22.56 3.16 -12.09
N PHE A 411 22.04 4.37 -12.30
CA PHE A 411 20.61 4.65 -12.20
C PHE A 411 20.06 5.13 -13.54
N LEU A 412 19.00 4.49 -14.00
CA LEU A 412 18.39 4.68 -15.31
C LEU A 412 16.95 5.19 -15.14
N THR A 413 16.61 6.25 -15.89
CA THR A 413 15.19 6.60 -16.07
C THR A 413 14.61 5.66 -17.12
N GLY A 414 13.62 4.85 -16.75
CA GLY A 414 13.03 3.87 -17.65
C GLY A 414 11.52 3.74 -17.44
N LYS A 415 10.78 3.55 -18.54
CA LYS A 415 9.40 3.08 -18.47
C LYS A 415 9.40 1.58 -18.18
N ALA A 416 8.40 1.12 -17.43
CA ALA A 416 8.28 -0.27 -17.01
C ALA A 416 8.35 -1.28 -18.18
N GLU A 417 8.03 -0.85 -19.41
CA GLU A 417 7.92 -1.66 -20.64
C GLU A 417 9.25 -2.16 -21.22
N ASN A 418 10.42 -1.61 -20.82
CA ASN A 418 11.73 -1.99 -21.39
C ASN A 418 12.86 -2.02 -20.36
N ILE A 419 12.57 -2.35 -19.10
CA ILE A 419 13.53 -2.27 -17.98
C ILE A 419 14.82 -3.06 -18.25
N PHE A 420 14.72 -4.23 -18.89
CA PHE A 420 15.85 -5.14 -19.07
C PHE A 420 16.58 -5.00 -20.40
N LYS A 421 16.09 -4.17 -21.34
CA LYS A 421 16.64 -4.12 -22.70
C LYS A 421 18.08 -3.59 -22.73
N ASP A 422 18.39 -2.66 -21.84
CA ASP A 422 19.66 -1.94 -21.79
C ASP A 422 20.56 -2.39 -20.61
N LEU A 423 20.21 -3.48 -19.92
CA LEU A 423 21.00 -4.00 -18.81
C LEU A 423 22.05 -4.99 -19.31
N ASP A 424 23.32 -4.66 -19.08
CA ASP A 424 24.44 -5.58 -19.30
C ASP A 424 24.70 -6.40 -18.03
N CYS A 425 23.91 -7.47 -17.84
CA CYS A 425 24.08 -8.41 -16.75
C CYS A 425 23.64 -9.83 -17.12
N ASP A 426 24.33 -10.82 -16.56
CA ASP A 426 23.95 -12.23 -16.67
C ASP A 426 22.81 -12.55 -15.68
N PRO A 427 21.62 -12.95 -16.15
CA PRO A 427 20.51 -13.27 -15.26
C PRO A 427 20.81 -14.40 -14.25
N ALA A 428 21.71 -15.34 -14.58
CA ALA A 428 22.12 -16.42 -13.68
C ALA A 428 22.92 -15.93 -12.47
N GLN A 429 23.54 -14.75 -12.60
CA GLN A 429 24.32 -14.12 -11.53
C GLN A 429 23.64 -12.84 -11.02
N THR A 430 22.33 -12.69 -11.28
CA THR A 430 21.54 -11.49 -10.94
C THR A 430 20.50 -11.79 -9.86
N CYS A 431 20.45 -10.92 -8.84
CA CYS A 431 19.28 -10.76 -7.98
C CYS A 431 18.51 -9.51 -8.40
N MET A 432 17.18 -9.59 -8.39
CA MET A 432 16.30 -8.44 -8.59
C MET A 432 15.54 -8.11 -7.32
N ILE A 433 15.48 -6.82 -6.98
CA ILE A 433 14.59 -6.27 -5.95
C ILE A 433 13.50 -5.49 -6.68
N ILE A 434 12.26 -5.66 -6.24
CA ILE A 434 11.11 -4.88 -6.73
C ILE A 434 10.34 -4.30 -5.55
N ASP A 435 10.05 -3.00 -5.60
CA ASP A 435 9.23 -2.28 -4.61
C ASP A 435 8.14 -1.45 -5.32
N PRO A 436 7.15 -2.10 -5.98
CA PRO A 436 6.16 -1.42 -6.79
C PRO A 436 5.17 -0.59 -5.95
N PRO A 437 4.42 0.33 -6.57
CA PRO A 437 3.34 1.05 -5.89
C PRO A 437 2.23 0.10 -5.40
N ARG A 438 1.29 0.62 -4.59
CA ARG A 438 0.15 -0.13 -4.00
C ARG A 438 -0.69 -0.99 -4.95
N LYS A 439 -0.64 -0.72 -6.26
CA LYS A 439 -1.35 -1.49 -7.30
C LYS A 439 -0.63 -2.79 -7.67
N GLY A 440 0.60 -3.00 -7.18
CA GLY A 440 1.49 -4.08 -7.59
C GLY A 440 2.18 -3.80 -8.92
N THR A 441 2.72 -4.85 -9.53
CA THR A 441 3.31 -4.82 -10.86
C THR A 441 2.25 -5.00 -11.94
N ASP A 442 2.45 -4.40 -13.13
CA ASP A 442 1.61 -4.70 -14.29
C ASP A 442 2.06 -6.00 -15.00
N GLU A 443 1.20 -6.51 -15.89
CA GLU A 443 1.49 -7.75 -16.62
C GLU A 443 2.73 -7.63 -17.51
N VAL A 444 2.98 -6.45 -18.07
CA VAL A 444 4.11 -6.16 -18.96
C VAL A 444 5.44 -6.29 -18.21
N PHE A 445 5.48 -5.84 -16.95
CA PHE A 445 6.62 -6.02 -16.06
C PHE A 445 6.85 -7.51 -15.75
N ILE A 446 5.79 -8.26 -15.41
CA ILE A 446 5.92 -9.69 -15.09
C ILE A 446 6.39 -10.49 -16.32
N ASP A 447 5.91 -10.15 -17.52
CA ASP A 447 6.38 -10.80 -18.76
C ASP A 447 7.86 -10.55 -19.01
N GLN A 448 8.33 -9.32 -18.80
CA GLN A 448 9.74 -8.99 -18.87
C GLN A 448 10.57 -9.74 -17.83
N LEU A 449 10.08 -9.86 -16.59
CA LEU A 449 10.72 -10.61 -15.52
C LEU A 449 10.84 -12.11 -15.87
N VAL A 450 9.77 -12.71 -16.39
CA VAL A 450 9.72 -14.11 -16.85
C VAL A 450 10.65 -14.37 -18.04
N ASN A 451 10.89 -13.37 -18.88
CA ASN A 451 11.85 -13.46 -19.98
C ASN A 451 13.29 -13.27 -19.50
N PHE A 452 13.53 -12.34 -18.58
CA PHE A 452 14.86 -12.06 -18.05
C PHE A 452 15.35 -13.18 -17.12
N ARG A 453 14.48 -13.74 -16.28
CA ARG A 453 14.75 -14.86 -15.35
C ARG A 453 15.93 -14.59 -14.41
N PRO A 454 15.90 -13.54 -13.58
CA PRO A 454 16.92 -13.35 -12.56
C PRO A 454 16.96 -14.57 -11.64
N GLN A 455 18.16 -14.98 -11.23
CA GLN A 455 18.35 -16.13 -10.35
C GLN A 455 17.59 -15.97 -9.03
N LYS A 456 17.51 -14.75 -8.53
CA LYS A 456 16.80 -14.42 -7.30
C LYS A 456 15.91 -13.19 -7.46
N LEU A 457 14.77 -13.19 -6.80
CA LEU A 457 13.81 -12.09 -6.76
C LEU A 457 13.41 -11.81 -5.32
N VAL A 458 13.55 -10.56 -4.88
CA VAL A 458 13.07 -10.05 -3.60
C VAL A 458 11.96 -9.04 -3.89
N TYR A 459 10.71 -9.44 -3.66
CA TYR A 459 9.54 -8.58 -3.83
C TYR A 459 9.18 -7.93 -2.49
N VAL A 460 9.42 -6.62 -2.37
CA VAL A 460 8.94 -5.75 -1.28
C VAL A 460 7.60 -5.11 -1.65
N SER A 461 6.62 -5.06 -0.75
CA SER A 461 5.30 -4.49 -1.07
C SER A 461 4.57 -3.90 0.12
N CYS A 462 4.00 -2.71 -0.07
CA CYS A 462 3.08 -2.08 0.88
C CYS A 462 1.63 -2.61 0.80
N ASN A 463 1.35 -3.53 -0.13
CA ASN A 463 0.07 -4.20 -0.29
C ASN A 463 0.27 -5.70 -0.55
N VAL A 464 0.12 -6.49 0.51
CA VAL A 464 0.32 -7.94 0.46
C VAL A 464 -0.71 -8.68 -0.40
N HIS A 465 -1.88 -8.10 -0.66
CA HIS A 465 -2.89 -8.71 -1.53
C HIS A 465 -2.49 -8.64 -3.00
N THR A 466 -2.02 -7.48 -3.47
CA THR A 466 -1.49 -7.35 -4.83
C THR A 466 -0.17 -8.11 -4.99
N GLN A 467 0.67 -8.15 -3.95
CA GLN A 467 1.87 -8.98 -3.95
C GLN A 467 1.53 -10.47 -4.15
N ALA A 468 0.57 -11.01 -3.38
CA ALA A 468 0.14 -12.40 -3.52
C ALA A 468 -0.43 -12.70 -4.92
N ARG A 469 -1.23 -11.79 -5.49
CA ARG A 469 -1.73 -11.88 -6.87
C ARG A 469 -0.59 -11.94 -7.88
N ASP A 470 0.37 -11.03 -7.77
CA ASP A 470 1.48 -10.90 -8.71
C ASP A 470 2.41 -12.12 -8.64
N VAL A 471 2.68 -12.62 -7.42
CA VAL A 471 3.42 -13.88 -7.21
C VAL A 471 2.68 -15.05 -7.84
N ALA A 472 1.37 -15.19 -7.68
CA ALA A 472 0.61 -16.23 -8.38
C ALA A 472 0.73 -16.12 -9.90
N TYR A 473 0.65 -14.91 -10.45
CA TYR A 473 0.77 -14.71 -11.89
C TYR A 473 2.16 -15.07 -12.41
N LEU A 474 3.21 -14.69 -11.67
CA LEU A 474 4.59 -15.10 -11.95
C LEU A 474 4.75 -16.62 -11.95
N LEU A 475 4.30 -17.30 -10.89
CA LEU A 475 4.39 -18.76 -10.76
C LEU A 475 3.60 -19.49 -11.86
N LYS A 476 2.45 -18.94 -12.27
CA LYS A 476 1.67 -19.48 -13.38
C LYS A 476 2.39 -19.35 -14.72
N LYS A 477 3.07 -18.22 -14.96
CA LYS A 477 3.82 -17.97 -16.21
C LYS A 477 5.18 -18.67 -16.23
N CYS A 478 5.79 -18.88 -15.07
CA CYS A 478 7.09 -19.51 -14.93
C CYS A 478 7.10 -20.41 -13.67
N PRO A 479 6.64 -21.67 -13.81
CA PRO A 479 6.58 -22.63 -12.71
C PRO A 479 7.93 -23.01 -12.09
N ASP A 480 9.03 -22.66 -12.78
CA ASP A 480 10.40 -22.86 -12.31
C ASP A 480 10.78 -21.94 -11.15
N TYR A 481 10.02 -20.87 -10.91
CA TYR A 481 10.20 -20.06 -9.72
C TYR A 481 9.64 -20.77 -8.49
N LYS A 482 10.40 -20.72 -7.39
CA LYS A 482 9.97 -21.22 -6.09
C LYS A 482 9.96 -20.07 -5.10
N VAL A 483 8.89 -19.97 -4.31
CA VAL A 483 8.84 -19.04 -3.17
C VAL A 483 9.63 -19.65 -2.02
N GLU A 484 10.69 -18.97 -1.58
CA GLU A 484 11.57 -19.41 -0.50
C GLU A 484 11.07 -18.96 0.87
N SER A 485 10.61 -17.71 0.95
CA SER A 485 10.10 -17.15 2.19
C SER A 485 9.10 -16.03 1.95
N ILE A 486 8.20 -15.85 2.91
CA ILE A 486 7.23 -14.76 2.96
C ILE A 486 7.25 -14.21 4.40
N ARG A 487 7.35 -12.89 4.56
CA ARG A 487 7.35 -12.25 5.88
C ARG A 487 6.75 -10.85 5.83
N GLY A 488 6.00 -10.48 6.87
CA GLY A 488 5.53 -9.10 7.09
C GLY A 488 6.51 -8.26 7.91
N PHE A 489 6.50 -6.95 7.73
CA PHE A 489 7.26 -5.95 8.46
C PHE A 489 6.33 -4.85 8.96
N ASP A 490 6.45 -4.51 10.23
CA ASP A 490 5.60 -3.50 10.84
C ASP A 490 6.17 -2.08 10.66
N PHE A 491 6.07 -1.53 9.45
CA PHE A 491 6.44 -0.13 9.20
C PHE A 491 5.52 0.87 9.91
N PHE A 492 4.31 0.45 10.29
CA PHE A 492 3.28 1.33 10.81
C PHE A 492 2.61 0.74 12.06
N PRO A 493 3.31 0.69 13.20
CA PRO A 493 2.72 0.29 14.47
C PRO A 493 1.46 1.09 14.78
N GLN A 494 0.55 0.49 15.55
CA GLN A 494 -0.79 1.03 15.87
C GLN A 494 -1.76 1.11 14.69
N THR A 495 -1.33 0.74 13.47
CA THR A 495 -2.17 0.73 12.27
C THR A 495 -2.31 -0.69 11.73
N LYS A 496 -3.27 -0.86 10.83
CA LYS A 496 -3.50 -2.11 10.08
C LYS A 496 -2.42 -2.47 9.06
N HIS A 497 -1.60 -1.51 8.64
CA HIS A 497 -0.70 -1.70 7.50
C HIS A 497 0.44 -2.67 7.85
N VAL A 498 0.77 -3.53 6.89
CA VAL A 498 1.91 -4.46 6.94
C VAL A 498 2.62 -4.40 5.58
N GLU A 499 3.93 -4.24 5.60
CA GLU A 499 4.78 -4.33 4.42
C GLU A 499 5.21 -5.80 4.26
N GLY A 500 5.05 -6.39 3.09
CA GLY A 500 5.42 -7.79 2.82
C GLY A 500 6.73 -7.90 2.07
N VAL A 501 7.55 -8.89 2.42
CA VAL A 501 8.70 -9.32 1.61
C VAL A 501 8.50 -10.79 1.23
N ALA A 502 8.47 -11.05 -0.07
CA ALA A 502 8.49 -12.40 -0.64
C ALA A 502 9.80 -12.62 -1.40
N VAL A 503 10.48 -13.74 -1.12
CA VAL A 503 11.74 -14.11 -1.76
C VAL A 503 11.50 -15.31 -2.66
N LEU A 504 11.95 -15.24 -3.90
CA LEU A 504 11.80 -16.31 -4.88
C LEU A 504 13.14 -16.63 -5.55
N SER A 505 13.36 -17.90 -5.86
CA SER A 505 14.52 -18.38 -6.63
C SER A 505 14.08 -19.09 -7.90
N TYR A 506 14.87 -18.93 -8.97
CA TYR A 506 14.66 -19.63 -10.23
C TYR A 506 15.40 -20.97 -10.21
N ASN A 507 14.66 -22.07 -10.36
CA ASN A 507 15.19 -23.44 -10.33
C ASN A 507 15.15 -24.16 -11.69
N GLY A 508 14.84 -23.44 -12.76
CA GLY A 508 14.75 -24.01 -14.10
C GLY A 508 16.11 -24.16 -14.78
N GLU A 509 16.18 -25.03 -15.78
CA GLU A 509 17.37 -25.18 -16.61
C GLU A 509 17.59 -23.94 -17.48
N ARG A 510 18.79 -23.34 -17.39
CA ARG A 510 19.21 -22.27 -18.30
C ARG A 510 19.88 -22.91 -19.51
N THR A 511 19.23 -22.87 -20.66
CA THR A 511 19.91 -23.20 -21.91
C THR A 511 20.97 -22.14 -22.18
N GLU A 512 22.24 -22.57 -22.29
CA GLU A 512 23.33 -21.65 -22.63
C GLU A 512 22.98 -20.91 -23.93
N LYS A 513 23.09 -19.57 -23.90
CA LYS A 513 23.06 -18.78 -25.14
C LYS A 513 24.23 -19.28 -25.98
N LYS A 514 23.95 -20.03 -27.06
CA LYS A 514 24.97 -20.29 -28.08
C LYS A 514 25.51 -18.95 -28.53
N GLU A 515 26.78 -18.70 -28.24
CA GLU A 515 27.54 -17.64 -28.88
C GLU A 515 27.38 -17.83 -30.39
N VAL A 516 26.67 -16.90 -31.03
CA VAL A 516 26.71 -16.80 -32.49
C VAL A 516 28.06 -16.18 -32.80
N ASN A 517 29.08 -17.03 -32.88
CA ASN A 517 30.35 -16.68 -33.50
C ASN A 517 30.05 -16.35 -34.96
N GLY A 518 29.97 -15.06 -35.27
CA GLY A 518 29.90 -14.56 -36.63
C GLY A 518 31.25 -14.81 -37.30
N GLU A 519 31.40 -16.00 -37.90
CA GLU A 519 32.41 -16.20 -38.93
C GLU A 519 32.05 -15.33 -40.13
N ALA A 520 32.89 -14.33 -40.37
CA ALA A 520 32.89 -13.52 -41.57
C ALA A 520 33.21 -14.44 -42.77
N ASN A 521 32.19 -14.86 -43.50
CA ASN A 521 32.38 -15.43 -44.84
C ASN A 521 32.86 -14.32 -45.78
N GLY A 522 34.13 -14.40 -46.17
CA GLY A 522 34.71 -13.58 -47.22
C GLY A 522 34.09 -13.90 -48.57
N GLU A 523 33.47 -12.91 -49.19
CA GLU A 523 33.13 -12.94 -50.60
C GLU A 523 34.34 -12.48 -51.42
N THR A 524 35.02 -13.45 -52.03
CA THR A 524 35.97 -13.25 -53.12
C THR A 524 35.25 -12.64 -54.32
N LYS A 525 35.62 -11.40 -54.69
CA LYS A 525 35.23 -10.78 -55.96
C LYS A 525 36.02 -11.42 -57.10
N THR A 526 35.34 -12.12 -58.00
CA THR A 526 35.89 -12.54 -59.29
C THR A 526 35.61 -11.44 -60.33
N GLU A 527 36.68 -10.92 -60.92
CA GLU A 527 36.66 -10.01 -62.07
C GLU A 527 36.05 -10.70 -63.29
N VAL A 528 35.14 -10.01 -63.99
CA VAL A 528 34.71 -10.38 -65.34
C VAL A 528 35.25 -9.33 -66.30
N ASN A 529 36.24 -9.74 -67.10
CA ASN A 529 36.77 -8.99 -68.24
C ASN A 529 35.70 -8.88 -69.34
N GLY A 530 35.45 -7.66 -69.82
CA GLY A 530 34.62 -7.37 -70.98
C GLY A 530 35.42 -6.66 -72.09
N THR A 531 35.56 -7.35 -73.22
CA THR A 531 35.90 -6.88 -74.58
C THR A 531 35.18 -7.90 -75.47
N THR A 532 34.34 -7.62 -76.47
CA THR A 532 34.14 -6.62 -77.53
C THR A 532 32.64 -6.73 -77.92
N GLU A 533 31.91 -5.78 -78.50
CA GLU A 533 32.11 -4.84 -79.63
C GLU A 533 31.26 -3.57 -79.44
#